data_AF-A0A3N9NFZ8-F1
#
_entry.id   AF-A0A3N9NFZ8-F1
#
_cell.length_a   1.000
_cell.length_b   1.000
_cell.length_c   1.000
_cell.angle_alpha   90.00
_cell.angle_beta   90.00
_cell.angle_gamma   90.00
#
_symmetry.space_group_name_H-M   'P 1'
#
loop_
_entity.id
_entity.type
_entity.pdbx_description
1 polymer ?
#
loop_
_entity_poly.entity_id
_entity_poly.type
_entity_poly.pdbx_seq_one_letter_code
_entity_poly.pdbx_strand_id
1 'polypeptide(L)'
;MATVKCPLLSLTAQGDYAKIITYRRVGRTNVVSEYSSPTDRKSGAQSVHRTAMRDAREAWRDLSLSEKETWREKAIGIPGTSGYNLFIKFYIESYLDSLKVFFNKHLFNEVYFN
;
A
#
# COMPACT_ATOMS: atom_id res chain seq x y z
N MET A 1 -13.88 1.86 -14.22
CA MET A 1 -13.93 0.40 -14.48
C MET A 1 -14.96 0.19 -15.56
N ALA A 2 -14.60 -0.47 -16.67
CA ALA A 2 -15.45 -0.48 -17.87
C ALA A 2 -16.43 -1.66 -17.82
N THR A 3 -17.72 -1.34 -17.79
CA THR A 3 -18.81 -2.27 -18.12
C THR A 3 -18.59 -2.83 -19.52
N VAL A 4 -19.05 -4.07 -19.77
CA VAL A 4 -18.89 -4.70 -21.08
C VAL A 4 -19.38 -3.77 -22.20
N LYS A 5 -18.49 -3.48 -23.15
CA LYS A 5 -18.81 -2.80 -24.40
C LYS A 5 -18.88 -3.89 -25.47
N CYS A 6 -20.02 -4.02 -26.14
CA CYS A 6 -20.37 -5.06 -27.14
C CYS A 6 -21.09 -6.31 -26.57
N PRO A 7 -21.78 -7.08 -27.44
CA PRO A 7 -22.50 -8.29 -27.03
C PRO A 7 -21.57 -9.30 -26.35
N LEU A 8 -22.11 -10.00 -25.34
CA LEU A 8 -21.41 -11.10 -24.68
C LEU A 8 -21.02 -12.15 -25.72
N LEU A 9 -19.84 -12.76 -25.54
CA LEU A 9 -19.30 -13.81 -26.42
C LEU A 9 -18.96 -13.35 -27.85
N SER A 10 -19.00 -12.05 -28.14
CA SER A 10 -18.51 -11.52 -29.41
C SER A 10 -16.97 -11.44 -29.45
N LEU A 11 -16.40 -11.51 -30.65
CA LEU A 11 -14.95 -11.31 -30.86
C LEU A 11 -14.48 -9.90 -30.49
N THR A 12 -15.40 -8.96 -30.29
CA THR A 12 -15.14 -7.57 -29.92
C THR A 12 -15.52 -7.26 -28.47
N ALA A 13 -15.98 -8.26 -27.70
CA ALA A 13 -16.36 -8.08 -26.30
C ALA A 13 -15.15 -7.64 -25.47
N GLN A 14 -15.32 -6.56 -24.70
CA GLN A 14 -14.30 -6.02 -23.82
C GLN A 14 -14.93 -5.50 -22.53
N GLY A 15 -14.28 -5.73 -21.40
CA GLY A 15 -14.70 -5.24 -20.09
C GLY A 15 -15.22 -6.33 -19.17
N ASP A 16 -15.73 -5.92 -18.01
CA ASP A 16 -16.16 -6.84 -16.96
C ASP A 16 -17.68 -7.01 -16.97
N TYR A 17 -18.13 -8.27 -16.96
CA TYR A 17 -19.52 -8.63 -16.78
C TYR A 17 -19.77 -9.04 -15.33
N ALA A 18 -20.57 -8.23 -14.62
CA ALA A 18 -21.08 -8.52 -13.27
C ALA A 18 -20.02 -8.89 -12.21
N LYS A 19 -18.73 -8.60 -12.44
CA LYS A 19 -17.60 -9.09 -11.61
C LYS A 19 -17.55 -10.63 -11.50
N ILE A 20 -18.01 -11.32 -12.53
CA ILE A 20 -17.94 -12.79 -12.66
C ILE A 20 -16.96 -13.15 -13.77
N ILE A 21 -17.02 -12.42 -14.88
CA ILE A 21 -16.23 -12.69 -16.08
C ILE A 21 -15.59 -11.40 -16.59
N THR A 22 -14.34 -11.49 -17.02
CA THR A 22 -13.61 -10.42 -17.69
C THR A 22 -13.32 -10.82 -19.13
N TYR A 23 -13.73 -9.97 -20.07
CA TYR A 23 -13.38 -10.06 -21.49
C TYR A 23 -12.20 -9.14 -21.79
N ARG A 24 -11.09 -9.70 -22.27
CA ARG A 24 -9.91 -8.92 -22.65
C ARG A 24 -9.22 -9.48 -23.88
N ARG A 25 -8.51 -8.61 -24.59
CA ARG A 25 -7.62 -9.00 -25.68
C ARG A 25 -6.19 -9.09 -25.15
N VAL A 26 -5.56 -10.25 -25.33
CA VAL A 26 -4.14 -10.47 -25.00
C VAL A 26 -3.41 -10.77 -26.30
N GLY A 27 -2.68 -9.77 -26.81
CA GLY A 27 -2.06 -9.85 -28.14
C GLY A 27 -3.09 -10.05 -29.26
N ARG A 28 -3.00 -11.19 -29.97
CA ARG A 28 -3.91 -11.57 -31.05
C ARG A 28 -5.10 -12.43 -30.61
N THR A 29 -5.15 -12.81 -29.33
CA THR A 29 -6.16 -13.75 -28.82
C THR A 29 -7.17 -13.03 -27.92
N ASN A 30 -8.44 -13.40 -28.07
CA ASN A 30 -9.50 -12.99 -27.16
C ASN A 30 -9.56 -13.98 -25.99
N VAL A 31 -9.41 -13.45 -24.78
CA VAL A 31 -9.36 -14.25 -23.55
C VAL A 31 -10.57 -13.90 -22.70
N VAL A 32 -11.26 -14.95 -22.27
CA VAL A 32 -12.32 -14.88 -21.26
C VAL A 32 -11.77 -15.54 -20.01
N SER A 33 -11.79 -14.81 -18.89
CA SER A 33 -11.32 -15.33 -17.61
C SER A 33 -12.35 -15.04 -16.52
N GLU A 34 -12.37 -15.88 -15.49
CA GLU A 34 -13.06 -15.55 -14.25
C GLU A 34 -12.53 -14.21 -13.70
N TYR A 35 -13.43 -13.43 -13.14
CA TYR A 35 -13.08 -12.18 -12.49
C TYR A 35 -12.18 -12.47 -11.29
N SER A 36 -10.89 -12.15 -11.43
CA SER A 36 -9.96 -12.23 -10.31
C SER A 36 -10.13 -11.00 -9.44
N SER A 37 -10.89 -11.14 -8.35
CA SER A 37 -10.80 -10.18 -7.25
C SER A 37 -9.54 -10.49 -6.45
N PRO A 38 -8.60 -9.55 -6.28
CA PRO A 38 -7.50 -9.73 -5.36
C PRO A 38 -8.06 -10.09 -3.99
N THR A 39 -7.70 -11.25 -3.46
CA THR A 39 -8.05 -11.60 -2.08
C THR A 39 -7.23 -10.69 -1.17
N ASP A 40 -7.89 -9.88 -0.34
CA ASP A 40 -7.21 -9.13 0.71
C ASP A 40 -6.73 -10.10 1.79
N ARG A 41 -5.61 -10.78 1.53
CA ARG A 41 -4.93 -11.58 2.56
C ARG A 41 -4.39 -10.59 3.59
N LYS A 42 -5.05 -10.50 4.74
CA LYS A 42 -4.61 -9.70 5.89
C LYS A 42 -3.57 -10.50 6.68
N SER A 43 -2.35 -10.63 6.17
CA SER A 43 -1.26 -11.07 7.05
C SER A 43 -1.03 -10.02 8.15
N GLY A 44 -0.61 -10.45 9.34
CA GLY A 44 -0.31 -9.54 10.44
C GLY A 44 0.67 -8.43 10.03
N ALA A 45 1.73 -8.79 9.31
CA ALA A 45 2.72 -7.84 8.78
C ALA A 45 2.07 -6.79 7.85
N GLN A 46 1.22 -7.21 6.90
CA GLN A 46 0.53 -6.27 6.02
C GLN A 46 -0.38 -5.32 6.78
N SER A 47 -1.06 -5.79 7.82
CA SER A 47 -1.90 -4.92 8.67
C SER A 47 -1.06 -3.87 9.38
N VAL A 48 0.08 -4.26 9.97
CA VAL A 48 1.00 -3.33 10.65
C VAL A 48 1.52 -2.26 9.68
N HIS A 49 1.96 -2.65 8.49
CA HIS A 49 2.42 -1.70 7.48
C HIS A 49 1.31 -0.75 7.00
N ARG A 50 0.06 -1.23 6.86
CA ARG A 50 -1.08 -0.37 6.49
C ARG A 50 -1.38 0.65 7.58
N THR A 51 -1.35 0.24 8.84
CA THR A 51 -1.53 1.13 10.00
C THR A 51 -0.42 2.16 10.03
N ALA A 52 0.85 1.75 9.98
CA ALA A 52 2.00 2.66 9.99
C ALA A 52 1.93 3.70 8.86
N MET A 53 1.56 3.26 7.64
CA MET A 53 1.43 4.15 6.50
C MET A 53 0.23 5.12 6.63
N ARG A 54 -0.87 4.69 7.24
CA ARG A 54 -2.00 5.57 7.55
C ARG A 54 -1.57 6.66 8.52
N ASP A 55 -0.95 6.26 9.62
CA ASP A 55 -0.55 7.17 10.70
C ASP A 55 0.56 8.12 10.24
N ALA A 56 1.48 7.65 9.39
CA ALA A 56 2.49 8.50 8.75
C ALA A 56 1.87 9.60 7.88
N ARG A 57 0.80 9.30 7.13
CA ARG A 57 0.11 10.32 6.33
C ARG A 57 -0.63 11.34 7.18
N GLU A 58 -1.21 10.90 8.29
CA GLU A 58 -1.87 11.79 9.25
C GLU A 58 -0.84 12.73 9.89
N ALA A 59 0.27 12.18 10.40
CA ALA A 59 1.37 12.97 10.93
C ALA A 59 1.92 13.98 9.91
N TRP A 60 2.08 13.59 8.64
CA TRP A 60 2.49 14.53 7.59
C TRP A 60 1.47 15.65 7.38
N ARG A 61 0.16 15.36 7.45
CA ARG A 61 -0.88 16.38 7.30
C ARG A 61 -0.79 17.40 8.43
N ASP A 62 -0.55 16.93 9.64
CA ASP A 62 -0.50 17.74 10.86
C ASP A 62 0.75 18.63 10.95
N LEU A 63 1.85 18.29 10.24
CA LEU A 63 3.03 19.15 10.16
C LEU A 63 2.69 20.53 9.60
N SER A 64 3.29 21.55 10.21
CA SER A 64 3.29 22.93 9.71
C SER A 64 3.99 23.04 8.36
N LEU A 65 3.75 24.15 7.65
CA LEU A 65 4.43 24.44 6.38
C LEU A 65 5.95 24.55 6.57
N SER A 66 6.41 25.15 7.67
CA SER A 66 7.85 25.25 7.99
C SER A 66 8.49 23.88 8.17
N GLU A 67 7.85 22.98 8.90
CA GLU A 67 8.39 21.62 9.10
C GLU A 67 8.43 20.84 7.79
N LYS A 68 7.39 20.95 6.96
CA LYS A 68 7.37 20.34 5.62
C LYS A 68 8.51 20.85 4.75
N GLU A 69 8.87 22.13 4.86
CA GLU A 69 10.00 22.71 4.12
C GLU A 69 11.33 22.12 4.58
N THR A 70 11.55 21.93 5.89
CA THR A 70 12.77 21.26 6.38
C THR A 70 12.94 19.86 5.79
N TRP A 71 11.84 19.12 5.58
CA TRP A 71 11.87 17.81 4.93
C TRP A 71 12.14 17.91 3.44
N ARG A 72 11.65 18.95 2.75
CA ARG A 72 11.98 19.20 1.34
C ARG A 72 13.45 19.53 1.18
N GLU A 73 14.00 20.42 2.01
CA GLU A 73 15.41 20.77 2.01
C GLU A 73 16.31 19.54 2.20
N LYS A 74 15.98 18.68 3.18
CA LYS A 74 16.68 17.40 3.39
C LYS A 74 16.61 16.47 2.18
N ALA A 75 15.53 16.53 1.41
CA ALA A 75 15.33 15.68 0.24
C ALA A 75 16.07 16.18 -1.01
N ILE A 76 16.52 17.44 -1.07
CA ILE A 76 17.25 17.99 -2.23
C ILE A 76 18.50 17.17 -2.56
N GLY A 77 19.19 16.63 -1.54
CA GLY A 77 20.39 15.80 -1.73
C GLY A 77 20.12 14.36 -2.15
N ILE A 78 18.85 13.93 -2.29
CA ILE A 78 18.48 12.53 -2.54
C ILE A 78 17.71 12.43 -3.86
N PRO A 79 18.36 11.93 -4.94
CA PRO A 79 17.72 11.78 -6.25
C PRO A 79 16.42 10.98 -6.18
N GLY A 80 15.36 11.50 -6.81
CA GLY A 80 14.07 10.81 -6.93
C GLY A 80 13.22 10.76 -5.65
N THR A 81 13.64 11.43 -4.56
CA THR A 81 12.90 11.45 -3.30
C THR A 81 12.33 12.83 -3.03
N SER A 82 11.03 12.93 -2.75
CA SER A 82 10.41 14.17 -2.28
C SER A 82 10.51 14.27 -0.76
N GLY A 83 10.37 15.48 -0.20
CA GLY A 83 10.33 15.66 1.26
C GLY A 83 9.24 14.81 1.94
N TYR A 84 8.10 14.64 1.27
CA TYR A 84 7.04 13.72 1.71
C TYR A 84 7.53 12.27 1.76
N ASN A 85 8.14 11.77 0.68
CA ASN A 85 8.63 10.39 0.64
C ASN A 85 9.70 10.15 1.71
N LEU A 86 10.58 11.14 1.94
CA LEU A 86 11.60 11.08 2.97
C LEU A 86 10.98 11.02 4.38
N PHE A 87 10.00 11.87 4.66
CA PHE A 87 9.28 11.87 5.92
C PHE A 87 8.55 10.55 6.18
N ILE A 88 7.80 10.05 5.21
CA ILE A 88 7.07 8.78 5.33
C ILE A 88 8.02 7.63 5.64
N LYS A 89 9.17 7.57 4.95
CA LYS A 89 10.22 6.58 5.22
C LYS A 89 10.70 6.68 6.66
N PHE A 90 11.10 7.87 7.09
CA PHE A 90 11.60 8.12 8.44
C PHE A 90 10.58 7.74 9.53
N TYR A 91 9.31 8.10 9.32
CA TYR A 91 8.23 7.79 10.25
C TYR A 91 8.01 6.29 10.36
N ILE A 92 7.93 5.58 9.23
CA ILE A 92 7.70 4.13 9.23
C ILE A 92 8.88 3.39 9.87
N GLU A 93 10.13 3.79 9.59
CA GLU A 93 11.31 3.21 10.23
C GLU A 93 11.28 3.41 11.75
N SER A 94 11.00 4.63 12.21
CA SER A 94 10.87 4.95 13.64
C SER A 94 9.75 4.16 14.32
N TYR A 95 8.60 4.03 13.66
CA TYR A 95 7.46 3.25 14.15
C TYR A 95 7.83 1.77 14.31
N LEU A 96 8.45 1.17 13.29
CA LEU A 96 8.84 -0.25 13.34
C LEU A 96 9.92 -0.51 14.39
N ASP A 97 10.87 0.40 14.57
CA ASP A 97 11.88 0.26 15.62
C ASP A 97 11.28 0.39 17.02
N SER A 98 10.30 1.29 17.22
CA SER A 98 9.57 1.38 18.49
C SER A 98 8.82 0.08 18.83
N LEU A 99 8.21 -0.56 17.82
CA LEU A 99 7.56 -1.86 17.99
C LEU A 99 8.56 -2.95 18.38
N LYS A 100 9.73 -3.01 17.73
CA LYS A 100 10.77 -3.98 18.09
C LYS A 100 11.21 -3.83 19.54
N VAL A 101 11.42 -2.60 20.01
CA VAL A 101 11.79 -2.32 21.41
C VAL A 101 10.68 -2.76 22.37
N PHE A 102 9.42 -2.44 22.06
CA PHE A 102 8.28 -2.86 22.87
C PHE A 102 8.17 -4.39 22.98
N PHE A 103 8.20 -5.09 21.84
CA PHE A 103 8.13 -6.55 21.82
C PHE A 103 9.31 -7.21 22.51
N ASN A 104 10.55 -6.71 22.30
CA ASN A 104 11.71 -7.23 23.02
C ASN A 104 11.56 -7.02 24.53
N LYS A 105 11.14 -5.84 24.99
CA LYS A 105 10.97 -5.58 26.43
C LYS A 105 9.92 -6.49 27.07
N HIS A 106 8.81 -6.77 26.38
CA HIS A 106 7.77 -7.66 26.89
C HIS A 106 8.14 -9.15 26.81
N LEU A 107 8.75 -9.60 25.70
CA LEU A 107 9.22 -10.98 25.58
C LEU A 107 10.33 -11.31 26.59
N PHE A 108 11.27 -10.39 26.83
CA PHE A 108 12.29 -10.58 27.86
C PHE A 108 11.67 -10.57 29.27
N ASN A 109 10.71 -9.69 29.57
CA ASN A 109 10.09 -9.67 30.90
C ASN A 109 9.21 -10.91 31.19
N GLU A 110 8.62 -11.56 30.17
CA GLU A 110 7.83 -12.79 30.39
C GLU A 110 8.70 -14.05 30.56
N VAL A 111 9.91 -14.07 29.98
CA VAL A 111 10.81 -15.24 30.02
C VAL A 111 11.67 -15.29 31.29
N TYR A 112 11.96 -14.15 31.92
CA TYR A 112 12.85 -14.09 33.09
C TYR A 112 12.14 -13.85 34.44
N PHE A 113 10.80 -13.76 34.46
CA PHE A 113 10.01 -13.59 35.69
C PHE A 113 8.99 -14.72 35.95
N ASN A 114 9.17 -15.90 35.33
CA ASN A 114 8.45 -17.13 35.69
C ASN A 114 9.38 -18.14 36.36
#